data_AF-A0A838GCA9-F1
#
_entry.id   AF-A0A838GCA9-F1
#
_cell.length_a   1.000
_cell.length_b   1.000
_cell.length_c   1.000
_cell.angle_alpha   90.00
_cell.angle_beta   90.00
_cell.angle_gamma   90.00
#
_symmetry.space_group_name_H-M   'P 1'
#
loop_
_entity.id
_entity.type
_entity.pdbx_description
1 polymer ?
#
loop_
_entity_poly.entity_id
_entity_poly.type
_entity_poly.pdbx_seq_one_letter_code
_entity_poly.pdbx_strand_id
1 'polypeptide(L)' 'MLDVVMLARSPSGDPYVAAPDEVAGIEWLPFEALRDDPRTQPWTRDSLVLIERKRQEIGW' A
#
# COMPACT_ATOMS: atom_id res chain seq x y z
N MET A 1 20.27 -3.56 -3.55
CA MET A 1 18.91 -3.75 -4.07
C MET A 1 18.26 -2.38 -4.15
N LEU A 2 17.55 -2.09 -5.24
CA LEU A 2 16.89 -0.81 -5.48
C LEU A 2 15.40 -1.09 -5.61
N ASP A 3 14.61 -0.56 -4.68
CA ASP A 3 13.15 -0.64 -4.72
C ASP A 3 12.58 0.70 -5.21
N VAL A 4 11.61 0.65 -6.13
CA VAL A 4 10.92 1.82 -6.65
C VAL A 4 9.50 1.81 -6.11
N VAL A 5 9.16 2.80 -5.28
CA VAL A 5 7.84 2.93 -4.64
C VAL A 5 7.05 4.04 -5.33
N MET A 6 5.79 3.78 -5.66
CA MET A 6 4.94 4.71 -6.40
C MET A 6 3.63 4.98 -5.66
N LEU A 7 3.13 6.20 -5.74
CA LEU A 7 1.76 6.56 -5.37
C LEU A 7 0.87 6.49 -6.60
N ALA A 8 -0.31 5.89 -6.44
CA ALA A 8 -1.33 5.86 -7.47
C ALA A 8 -2.71 6.14 -6.86
N ARG A 9 -3.60 6.69 -7.67
CA ARG A 9 -5.03 6.76 -7.33
C ARG A 9 -5.71 5.53 -7.92
N SER A 10 -6.40 4.79 -7.07
CA SER A 10 -7.27 3.72 -7.55
C SER A 10 -8.38 4.32 -8.42
N PRO A 11 -8.73 3.73 -9.57
CA PRO A 11 -9.96 4.06 -10.26
C PRO A 11 -11.15 3.78 -9.35
N SER A 12 -12.28 4.43 -9.62
CA SER A 12 -13.54 4.19 -8.91
C SER A 12 -14.04 2.76 -9.14
N GLY A 13 -14.65 2.16 -8.12
CA GLY A 13 -15.23 0.82 -8.18
C GLY A 13 -14.89 0.00 -6.94
N ASP A 14 -15.54 -1.16 -6.81
CA ASP A 14 -15.25 -2.09 -5.73
C ASP A 14 -14.02 -2.94 -6.08
N PRO A 15 -13.06 -3.10 -5.14
CA PRO A 15 -11.89 -3.92 -5.38
C PRO A 15 -12.28 -5.40 -5.50
N TYR A 16 -11.64 -6.13 -6.42
CA TYR A 16 -11.78 -7.59 -6.53
C TYR A 16 -10.43 -8.23 -6.84
N VAL A 17 -10.28 -9.50 -6.47
CA VAL A 17 -9.09 -10.29 -6.77
C VAL A 17 -9.21 -10.87 -8.18
N ALA A 18 -8.37 -10.41 -9.10
CA ALA A 18 -8.36 -10.88 -10.49
C ALA A 18 -7.53 -12.17 -10.69
N ALA A 19 -6.51 -12.40 -9.86
CA ALA A 19 -5.59 -13.53 -9.93
C ALA A 19 -5.45 -14.19 -8.54
N PRO A 20 -6.36 -15.11 -8.16
CA PRO A 20 -6.43 -15.67 -6.81
C PRO A 20 -5.29 -16.65 -6.47
N ASP A 21 -4.54 -17.11 -7.47
CA ASP A 21 -3.32 -17.89 -7.32
C ASP A 21 -2.12 -17.05 -6.85
N GLU A 22 -2.15 -15.74 -7.11
CA GLU A 22 -1.11 -14.79 -6.70
C GLU A 22 -1.54 -13.92 -5.50
N VAL A 23 -2.81 -13.49 -5.47
CA VAL A 23 -3.34 -12.55 -4.48
C VAL A 23 -4.44 -13.21 -3.65
N ALA A 24 -4.18 -13.40 -2.35
CA ALA A 24 -5.13 -14.06 -1.45
C ALA A 24 -6.36 -13.19 -1.09
N GLY A 25 -6.25 -11.86 -1.18
CA GLY A 25 -7.30 -10.93 -0.79
C GLY A 25 -6.93 -9.49 -1.06
N ILE A 26 -7.93 -8.61 -1.05
CA ILE A 26 -7.77 -7.16 -1.21
C ILE A 26 -8.62 -6.43 -0.19
N GLU A 27 -8.03 -5.44 0.46
CA GLU A 27 -8.70 -4.59 1.45
C GLU A 27 -8.15 -3.17 1.39
N TRP A 28 -9.02 -2.19 1.62
CA TRP A 28 -8.61 -0.79 1.81
C TRP A 28 -8.39 -0.53 3.30
N LEU A 29 -7.18 -0.12 3.65
CA LEU A 29 -6.79 0.14 5.03
C LEU A 29 -6.23 1.56 5.17
N PRO A 30 -6.48 2.23 6.31
CA PRO A 30 -5.78 3.46 6.63
C PRO A 30 -4.28 3.19 6.83
N PHE A 31 -3.45 4.21 6.64
CA PHE A 31 -2.00 4.10 6.75
C PHE A 31 -1.54 3.49 8.08
N GLU A 32 -2.16 3.91 9.18
CA GLU A 32 -1.83 3.46 10.53
C GLU A 32 -2.11 1.96 10.69
N ALA A 33 -3.22 1.47 10.14
CA ALA A 33 -3.54 0.05 10.18
C ALA A 33 -2.50 -0.77 9.39
N LEU A 34 -2.09 -0.32 8.20
CA LEU A 34 -1.05 -1.00 7.42
C LEU A 34 0.32 -0.99 8.11
N ARG A 35 0.69 0.16 8.70
CA ARG A 35 1.96 0.34 9.41
C ARG A 35 2.09 -0.61 10.59
N ASP A 36 0.99 -0.84 11.30
CA ASP A 36 0.98 -1.60 12.55
C ASP A 36 0.60 -3.09 12.33
N ASP A 37 0.11 -3.47 11.15
CA ASP A 37 -0.30 -4.84 10.81
C ASP A 37 0.88 -5.83 10.85
N PRO A 38 0.82 -6.90 11.68
CA PRO A 38 1.89 -7.90 11.78
C PRO A 38 2.18 -8.66 10.48
N ARG A 39 1.24 -8.69 9.52
CA ARG A 39 1.40 -9.31 8.20
C ARG A 39 2.27 -8.46 7.27
N THR A 40 2.40 -7.16 7.53
CA THR A 40 3.21 -6.24 6.74
C THR A 40 4.70 -6.49 6.97
N GLN A 41 5.40 -6.88 5.90
CA GLN A 41 6.83 -7.19 5.93
C GLN A 41 7.66 -5.95 6.32
N PRO A 42 8.80 -6.11 7.02
CA PRO A 42 9.59 -4.98 7.51
C PRO A 42 10.00 -3.97 6.42
N TRP A 43 10.47 -4.45 5.27
CA TRP A 43 10.87 -3.57 4.14
C TRP A 43 9.69 -2.80 3.53
N THR A 44 8.48 -3.38 3.57
CA THR A 44 7.26 -2.70 3.15
C THR A 44 6.90 -1.57 4.12
N ARG A 45 7.10 -1.74 5.43
CA ARG A 45 6.83 -0.69 6.43
C ARG A 45 7.70 0.55 6.19
N ASP A 46 8.99 0.37 5.92
CA ASP A 46 9.90 1.47 5.61
C ASP A 46 9.43 2.24 4.35
N SER A 47 9.01 1.49 3.33
CA SER A 47 8.46 2.05 2.09
C SER A 47 7.15 2.80 2.32
N LEU A 48 6.28 2.28 3.20
CA LEU A 48 5.01 2.92 3.57
C LEU A 48 5.24 4.27 4.26
N VAL A 49 6.23 4.38 5.15
CA VAL A 49 6.56 5.67 5.80
C VAL A 49 7.05 6.70 4.78
N LEU A 50 7.90 6.30 3.85
CA LEU A 50 8.41 7.18 2.80
C LEU A 50 7.28 7.67 1.88
N ILE A 51 6.38 6.76 1.51
CA ILE A 51 5.30 7.07 0.57
C ILE A 51 4.20 7.92 1.21
N GLU A 52 3.89 7.71 2.50
CA GLU A 52 2.95 8.56 3.24
C GLU A 52 3.47 9.98 3.39
N ARG A 53 4.77 10.15 3.72
CA ARG A 53 5.40 11.48 3.71
C ARG A 53 5.25 12.13 2.33
N LYS A 54 5.49 11.36 1.25
CA LYS A 54 5.36 11.89 -0.11
C LYS A 54 3.94 12.30 -0.45
N ARG A 55 2.95 11.50 -0.03
CA ARG A 55 1.52 11.79 -0.22
C ARG A 55 1.14 13.13 0.42
N GLN A 56 1.58 13.35 1.65
CA GLN A 56 1.38 14.61 2.37
C GLN A 56 2.08 15.80 1.69
N GLU A 57 3.34 15.63 1.24
CA GLU A 57 4.10 16.67 0.52
C GLU A 57 3.39 17.16 -0.76
N ILE A 58 2.71 16.26 -1.48
CA ILE A 58 2.04 16.58 -2.75
C ILE A 58 0.54 16.91 -2.58
N GLY A 59 0.03 16.91 -1.35
CA GLY A 59 -1.37 17.21 -1.03
C GLY A 59 -2.37 16.19 -1.59
N TRP A 60 -1.98 14.92 -1.62
CA TRP A 60 -2.87 13.81 -1.99
C TRP A 60 -3.58 13.21 -0.79
#